data_AF-A0AAE0D8V7-F1
#
_entry.id   AF-A0AAE0D8V7-F1
#
_cell.length_a   1.000
_cell.length_b   1.000
_cell.length_c   1.000
_cell.angle_alpha   90.00
_cell.angle_beta   90.00
_cell.angle_gamma   90.00
#
_symmetry.space_group_name_H-M   'P 1'
#
loop_
_entity.id
_entity.type
_entity.pdbx_description
1 polymer ?
#
loop_
_entity_poly.entity_id
_entity_poly.type
_entity_poly.pdbx_seq_one_letter_code
_entity_poly.pdbx_strand_id
1 'polypeptide(L)'
;MKSFIFVRSSVQLLLAAGVVNAVRQLPAEVEVDLIFPRDNETYAPTQLLPIVFGFNNLDAVWPLNIGLDVSVTSIGDDFNQSRPHWKHRWVGFLSDWLDDIVGDSPPRQYLHIESVNMTNETADSFKLLWEVKFRYRCFANNDTESRWSNGPGYASRGIFFQTADGAQRPDIEAAANSCEESDENTSAAVRIADFKKNSYDKPCPVFDTDVKPKCAFKLAAKEVAANVSAAMLRRMRCEEGEWQAITAPCPRKESKGCVAGFAVGWALLPLVLSAVNFL
;
A
#
# COMPACT_ATOMS: atom_id res chain seq x y z
N MET A 1 36.87 -0.53 -5.90
CA MET A 1 35.75 -1.50 -5.82
C MET A 1 35.30 -1.56 -4.37
N LYS A 2 34.14 -0.99 -4.04
CA LYS A 2 33.60 -0.97 -2.67
C LYS A 2 32.58 -2.09 -2.51
N SER A 3 32.83 -2.95 -1.53
CA SER A 3 31.98 -4.07 -1.12
C SER A 3 30.75 -3.55 -0.39
N PHE A 4 29.55 -3.92 -0.83
CA PHE A 4 28.30 -3.67 -0.13
C PHE A 4 27.91 -4.91 0.66
N ILE A 5 27.88 -4.80 1.99
CA ILE A 5 27.38 -5.83 2.90
C ILE A 5 25.87 -5.71 2.96
N PHE A 6 25.16 -6.68 2.39
CA PHE A 6 23.71 -6.83 2.56
C PHE A 6 23.41 -7.41 3.95
N VAL A 7 22.67 -6.65 4.77
CA VAL A 7 22.10 -7.15 6.03
C VAL A 7 20.88 -8.02 5.67
N ARG A 8 21.00 -9.33 5.89
CA ARG A 8 19.90 -10.30 5.75
C ARG A 8 18.86 -10.05 6.83
N SER A 9 17.65 -9.66 6.45
CA SER A 9 16.49 -9.63 7.33
C SER A 9 15.99 -11.05 7.53
N SER A 10 15.97 -11.51 8.79
CA SER A 10 15.51 -12.84 9.18
C SER A 10 13.98 -12.91 9.14
N VAL A 11 13.41 -13.48 8.07
CA VAL A 11 12.00 -13.86 7.99
C VAL A 11 11.83 -15.19 8.74
N GLN A 12 11.06 -15.20 9.83
CA GLN A 12 10.61 -16.45 10.44
C GLN A 12 9.35 -16.93 9.70
N LEU A 13 9.54 -17.85 8.75
CA LEU A 13 8.48 -18.69 8.21
C LEU A 13 8.36 -19.93 9.11
N LEU A 14 7.19 -20.18 9.68
CA LEU A 14 6.84 -21.48 10.24
C LEU A 14 5.52 -21.99 9.64
N LEU A 15 5.72 -23.02 8.81
CA LEU A 15 4.96 -24.27 8.63
C LEU A 15 3.97 -24.44 7.46
N ALA A 16 4.17 -25.62 6.86
CA ALA A 16 3.39 -26.38 5.90
C ALA A 16 3.43 -25.91 4.42
N ALA A 17 4.48 -26.36 3.73
CA ALA A 17 4.49 -26.49 2.27
C ALA A 17 3.48 -27.56 1.83
N GLY A 18 2.22 -27.16 1.71
CA GLY A 18 1.39 -27.64 0.62
C GLY A 18 1.58 -26.68 -0.54
N VAL A 19 2.18 -27.13 -1.65
CA VAL A 19 2.01 -26.42 -2.92
C VAL A 19 0.55 -26.63 -3.30
N VAL A 20 -0.32 -25.80 -2.75
CA VAL A 20 -1.66 -25.63 -3.30
C VAL A 20 -1.41 -24.93 -4.61
N ASN A 21 -1.41 -25.69 -5.72
CA ASN A 21 -1.71 -25.09 -7.00
C ASN A 21 -3.04 -24.38 -6.80
N ALA A 22 -3.02 -23.05 -6.73
CA ALA A 22 -4.22 -22.24 -6.69
C ALA A 22 -4.95 -22.48 -8.01
N VAL A 23 -5.84 -23.47 -8.02
CA VAL A 23 -6.78 -23.66 -9.13
C VAL A 23 -7.71 -22.47 -9.04
N ARG A 24 -7.66 -21.59 -10.04
CA ARG A 24 -8.58 -20.45 -10.15
C ARG A 24 -10.02 -20.93 -9.96
N GLN A 25 -10.68 -20.45 -8.93
CA GLN A 25 -12.06 -20.82 -8.63
C GLN A 25 -12.97 -19.85 -9.38
N LEU A 26 -13.41 -20.23 -10.58
CA LEU A 26 -14.27 -19.39 -11.40
C LEU A 26 -15.74 -19.86 -11.33
N PRO A 27 -16.71 -18.94 -11.32
CA PRO A 27 -16.53 -17.49 -11.33
C PRO A 27 -16.01 -16.94 -10.00
N ALA A 28 -15.17 -15.90 -10.05
CA ALA A 28 -14.65 -15.20 -8.87
C ALA A 28 -14.93 -13.70 -8.96
N GLU A 29 -15.23 -13.05 -7.84
CA GLU A 29 -15.40 -11.60 -7.76
C GLU A 29 -14.15 -10.97 -7.16
N VAL A 30 -13.59 -9.96 -7.81
CA VAL A 30 -12.50 -9.14 -7.27
C VAL A 30 -13.07 -7.77 -6.96
N GLU A 31 -12.63 -7.23 -5.84
CA GLU A 31 -13.05 -5.92 -5.39
C GLU A 31 -11.85 -5.08 -4.97
N VAL A 32 -11.91 -3.80 -5.31
CA VAL A 32 -10.92 -2.79 -4.94
C VAL A 32 -11.66 -1.62 -4.29
N ASP A 33 -11.31 -1.31 -3.05
CA ASP A 33 -11.91 -0.25 -2.26
C ASP A 33 -10.89 0.84 -1.96
N LEU A 34 -11.27 2.10 -2.14
CA LEU A 34 -10.62 3.24 -1.51
C LEU A 34 -11.08 3.30 -0.04
N ILE A 35 -10.22 2.83 0.85
CA ILE A 35 -10.49 2.82 2.29
C ILE A 35 -10.31 4.22 2.86
N PHE A 36 -9.25 4.91 2.46
CA PHE A 36 -8.91 6.25 2.95
C PHE A 36 -8.10 7.03 1.89
N PRO A 37 -8.31 8.35 1.70
CA PRO A 37 -9.27 9.22 2.39
C PRO A 37 -10.73 8.98 1.99
N ARG A 38 -11.66 9.57 2.74
CA ARG A 38 -13.10 9.57 2.44
C ARG A 38 -13.49 10.82 1.65
N ASP A 39 -14.57 10.72 0.87
CA ASP A 39 -15.07 11.83 0.08
C ASP A 39 -15.66 12.93 0.96
N ASN A 40 -15.37 14.18 0.60
CA ASN A 40 -15.79 15.41 1.28
C ASN A 40 -15.43 15.48 2.77
N GLU A 41 -14.41 14.73 3.22
CA GLU A 41 -13.88 14.84 4.58
C GLU A 41 -12.68 15.79 4.65
N THR A 42 -12.54 16.45 5.80
CA THR A 42 -11.40 17.31 6.14
C THR A 42 -10.57 16.68 7.24
N TYR A 43 -9.25 16.58 7.02
CA TYR A 43 -8.31 15.99 7.97
C TYR A 43 -7.30 17.01 8.51
N ALA A 44 -6.86 16.82 9.75
CA ALA A 44 -5.71 17.53 10.27
C ALA A 44 -4.46 17.16 9.45
N PRO A 45 -3.60 18.13 9.07
CA PRO A 45 -2.32 17.84 8.46
C PRO A 45 -1.47 16.92 9.33
N THR A 46 -0.90 15.89 8.72
CA THR A 46 0.13 15.03 9.30
C THR A 46 1.40 15.17 8.45
N GLN A 47 2.54 14.60 8.86
CA GLN A 47 3.75 14.63 8.02
C GLN A 47 3.48 13.91 6.68
N LEU A 48 2.79 12.77 6.75
CA LEU A 48 2.39 11.94 5.61
C LEU A 48 0.92 11.56 5.79
N LEU A 49 0.07 12.00 4.85
CA LEU A 49 -1.31 11.58 4.79
C LEU A 49 -1.39 10.26 4.01
N PRO A 50 -1.90 9.16 4.58
CA PRO A 50 -1.96 7.89 3.87
C PRO A 50 -3.00 7.93 2.75
N ILE A 51 -2.76 7.13 1.71
CA ILE A 51 -3.73 6.76 0.68
C ILE A 51 -3.81 5.23 0.73
N VAL A 52 -4.99 4.70 1.03
CA VAL A 52 -5.17 3.29 1.38
C VAL A 52 -6.21 2.66 0.46
N PHE A 53 -5.75 1.70 -0.32
CA PHE A 53 -6.62 0.84 -1.12
C PHE A 53 -6.61 -0.58 -0.56
N GLY A 54 -7.76 -1.23 -0.56
CA GLY A 54 -7.92 -2.63 -0.21
C GLY A 54 -8.33 -3.45 -1.42
N PHE A 55 -7.67 -4.57 -1.66
CA PHE A 55 -8.01 -5.55 -2.67
C PHE A 55 -8.57 -6.79 -1.98
N ASN A 56 -9.75 -7.24 -2.38
CA ASN A 56 -10.40 -8.41 -1.83
C ASN A 56 -10.56 -9.52 -2.88
N ASN A 57 -10.36 -10.76 -2.43
CA ASN A 57 -10.41 -11.99 -3.20
C ASN A 57 -9.40 -12.02 -4.37
N LEU A 58 -8.21 -11.47 -4.13
CA LEU A 58 -7.13 -11.39 -5.12
C LEU A 58 -6.55 -12.77 -5.48
N ASP A 59 -6.52 -13.69 -4.52
CA ASP A 59 -6.08 -15.08 -4.67
C ASP A 59 -6.92 -15.90 -5.65
N ALA A 60 -8.24 -15.69 -5.64
CA ALA A 60 -9.17 -16.46 -6.47
C ALA A 60 -8.97 -16.25 -7.98
N VAL A 61 -8.34 -15.13 -8.37
CA VAL A 61 -8.17 -14.72 -9.78
C VAL A 61 -6.73 -14.80 -10.27
N TRP A 62 -5.81 -15.20 -9.41
CA TRP A 62 -4.38 -15.17 -9.70
C TRP A 62 -3.93 -16.22 -10.73
N PRO A 63 -2.89 -15.96 -11.54
CA PRO A 63 -2.27 -14.65 -11.79
C PRO A 63 -3.16 -13.74 -12.63
N LEU A 64 -3.28 -12.48 -12.22
CA LEU A 64 -4.03 -11.47 -12.94
C LEU A 64 -3.18 -10.20 -13.01
N ASN A 65 -2.84 -9.77 -14.23
CA ASN A 65 -2.12 -8.51 -14.46
C ASN A 65 -3.06 -7.33 -14.20
N ILE A 66 -3.33 -7.08 -12.92
CA ILE A 66 -4.11 -5.98 -12.39
C ILE A 66 -3.14 -4.88 -11.92
N GLY A 67 -3.45 -3.66 -12.29
CA GLY A 67 -2.74 -2.45 -11.92
C GLY A 67 -3.71 -1.47 -11.28
N LEU A 68 -3.16 -0.49 -10.61
CA LEU A 68 -3.91 0.56 -9.94
C LEU A 68 -3.27 1.89 -10.34
N ASP A 69 -3.98 2.72 -11.07
CA ASP A 69 -3.54 4.07 -11.41
C ASP A 69 -4.17 5.04 -10.41
N VAL A 70 -3.36 5.82 -9.70
CA VAL A 70 -3.85 6.76 -8.67
C VAL A 70 -3.07 8.05 -8.76
N SER A 71 -3.79 9.16 -8.86
CA SER A 71 -3.23 10.49 -8.80
C SER A 71 -3.92 11.32 -7.73
N VAL A 72 -3.12 11.99 -6.90
CA VAL A 72 -3.60 12.98 -5.94
C VAL A 72 -3.13 14.35 -6.40
N THR A 73 -4.05 15.30 -6.55
CA THR A 73 -3.75 16.64 -7.09
C THR A 73 -4.43 17.72 -6.25
N SER A 74 -3.71 18.79 -5.92
CA SER A 74 -4.29 19.99 -5.30
C SER A 74 -5.22 20.72 -6.30
N ILE A 75 -6.39 21.19 -5.84
CA ILE A 75 -7.42 21.82 -6.69
C ILE A 75 -7.07 23.26 -7.04
N GLY A 76 -6.28 23.94 -6.22
CA GLY A 76 -5.91 25.36 -6.42
C GLY A 76 -4.80 25.60 -7.45
N ASP A 77 -4.39 24.60 -8.23
CA ASP A 77 -3.17 24.65 -9.06
C ASP A 77 -3.46 24.79 -10.56
N ASP A 78 -2.87 25.81 -11.19
CA ASP A 78 -2.72 25.91 -12.64
C ASP A 78 -1.56 25.01 -13.10
N PHE A 79 -1.74 24.28 -14.20
CA PHE A 79 -0.85 23.17 -14.60
C PHE A 79 0.61 23.53 -15.01
N ASN A 80 1.13 24.71 -14.68
CA ASN A 80 2.44 25.20 -15.11
C ASN A 80 3.65 24.59 -14.36
N GLN A 81 4.78 24.53 -15.07
CA GLN A 81 5.84 23.51 -14.98
C GLN A 81 6.85 23.65 -13.82
N SER A 82 6.43 24.02 -12.61
CA SER A 82 7.33 24.04 -11.44
C SER A 82 6.58 23.65 -10.16
N ARG A 83 6.20 22.36 -10.07
CA ARG A 83 5.40 21.86 -8.94
C ARG A 83 6.28 21.34 -7.80
N PRO A 84 5.99 21.73 -6.55
CA PRO A 84 6.36 20.92 -5.39
C PRO A 84 5.79 19.50 -5.53
N HIS A 85 6.57 18.47 -5.19
CA HIS A 85 6.17 17.06 -5.33
C HIS A 85 4.90 16.65 -4.56
N TRP A 86 4.42 17.48 -3.63
CA TRP A 86 3.17 17.23 -2.89
C TRP A 86 1.91 17.68 -3.64
N LYS A 87 2.03 18.57 -4.64
CA LYS A 87 0.87 19.11 -5.38
C LYS A 87 0.28 18.15 -6.41
N HIS A 88 1.10 17.23 -6.92
CA HIS A 88 0.65 16.14 -7.78
C HIS A 88 1.50 14.91 -7.51
N ARG A 89 0.86 13.82 -7.12
CA ARG A 89 1.54 12.57 -6.78
C ARG A 89 0.85 11.40 -7.44
N TRP A 90 1.61 10.63 -8.22
CA TRP A 90 1.21 9.29 -8.63
C TRP A 90 1.59 8.31 -7.53
N VAL A 91 0.62 7.54 -7.05
CA VAL A 91 0.79 6.56 -5.97
C VAL A 91 0.25 5.18 -6.35
N GLY A 92 0.09 4.93 -7.64
CA GLY A 92 -0.36 3.66 -8.19
C GLY A 92 0.75 2.61 -8.35
N PHE A 93 0.41 1.52 -9.01
CA PHE A 93 1.34 0.52 -9.53
C PHE A 93 0.88 -0.01 -10.88
N LEU A 94 1.84 -0.39 -11.72
CA LEU A 94 1.56 -0.94 -13.05
C LEU A 94 1.09 -2.40 -12.95
N SER A 95 0.30 -2.83 -13.94
CA SER A 95 -0.31 -4.16 -13.96
C SER A 95 0.65 -5.35 -13.94
N ASP A 96 1.92 -5.14 -14.26
CA ASP A 96 2.94 -6.18 -14.24
C ASP A 96 3.74 -6.21 -12.93
N TRP A 97 3.51 -5.24 -12.03
CA TRP A 97 4.29 -5.10 -10.80
C TRP A 97 3.67 -5.83 -9.63
N LEU A 98 2.36 -6.14 -9.69
CA LEU A 98 1.72 -6.79 -8.57
C LEU A 98 2.33 -8.16 -8.30
N ASP A 99 2.71 -8.90 -9.35
CA ASP A 99 3.42 -10.19 -9.25
C ASP A 99 4.72 -10.07 -8.45
N ASP A 100 5.50 -8.99 -8.66
CA ASP A 100 6.72 -8.73 -7.90
C ASP A 100 6.45 -8.34 -6.43
N ILE A 101 5.25 -7.80 -6.16
CA ILE A 101 4.86 -7.32 -4.82
C ILE A 101 4.30 -8.46 -3.96
N VAL A 102 3.41 -9.30 -4.51
CA VAL A 102 2.70 -10.35 -3.76
C VAL A 102 3.30 -11.75 -3.98
N GLY A 103 4.13 -11.93 -5.00
CA GLY A 103 4.75 -13.21 -5.36
C GLY A 103 3.77 -14.22 -5.95
N ASP A 104 4.19 -15.49 -5.97
CA ASP A 104 3.44 -16.57 -6.63
C ASP A 104 2.17 -17.03 -5.88
N SER A 105 2.01 -16.59 -4.63
CA SER A 105 0.89 -16.96 -3.75
C SER A 105 0.26 -15.70 -3.15
N PRO A 106 -0.55 -14.95 -3.91
CA PRO A 106 -1.17 -13.74 -3.41
C PRO A 106 -2.10 -14.05 -2.23
N PRO A 107 -2.26 -13.09 -1.31
CA PRO A 107 -3.24 -13.21 -0.25
C PRO A 107 -4.65 -12.99 -0.79
N ARG A 108 -5.66 -13.50 -0.05
CA ARG A 108 -7.06 -13.16 -0.32
C ARG A 108 -7.32 -11.67 -0.20
N GLN A 109 -6.74 -11.02 0.81
CA GLN A 109 -6.84 -9.58 1.04
C GLN A 109 -5.47 -8.94 0.96
N TYR A 110 -5.35 -7.84 0.22
CA TYR A 110 -4.11 -7.07 0.06
C TYR A 110 -4.37 -5.59 0.29
N LEU A 111 -3.47 -4.91 1.02
CA LEU A 111 -3.53 -3.47 1.24
C LEU A 111 -2.43 -2.78 0.45
N HIS A 112 -2.84 -1.87 -0.43
CA HIS A 112 -1.93 -0.93 -1.07
C HIS A 112 -1.94 0.37 -0.27
N ILE A 113 -0.88 0.58 0.51
CA ILE A 113 -0.74 1.73 1.41
C ILE A 113 0.35 2.62 0.86
N GLU A 114 -0.01 3.80 0.36
CA GLU A 114 0.90 4.86 -0.03
C GLU A 114 0.66 6.12 0.80
N SER A 115 1.37 7.21 0.52
CA SER A 115 1.14 8.48 1.22
C SER A 115 1.38 9.71 0.37
N VAL A 116 0.88 10.86 0.81
CA VAL A 116 1.19 12.18 0.28
C VAL A 116 1.92 12.97 1.36
N ASN A 117 3.00 13.65 0.99
CA ASN A 117 3.76 14.44 1.93
C ASN A 117 3.03 15.76 2.20
N MET A 118 2.58 15.94 3.45
CA MET A 118 1.90 17.17 3.90
C MET A 118 2.75 17.93 4.94
N THR A 119 4.07 17.72 4.95
CA THR A 119 5.00 18.46 5.82
C THR A 119 4.85 19.96 5.59
N ASN A 120 4.83 20.73 6.68
CA ASN A 120 4.56 22.18 6.76
C ASN A 120 3.07 22.57 6.66
N GLU A 121 2.18 21.79 7.30
CA GLU A 121 0.79 22.21 7.55
C GLU A 121 0.07 22.63 6.27
N THR A 122 0.23 21.85 5.19
CA THR A 122 -0.45 22.13 3.92
C THR A 122 -1.95 21.96 4.12
N ALA A 123 -2.64 23.03 4.49
CA ALA A 123 -4.08 23.15 4.41
C ALA A 123 -4.45 23.40 2.95
N ASP A 124 -5.14 22.45 2.32
CA ASP A 124 -5.48 22.51 0.90
C ASP A 124 -6.69 21.62 0.59
N SER A 125 -7.22 21.76 -0.62
CA SER A 125 -8.23 20.86 -1.18
C SER A 125 -7.61 19.98 -2.25
N PHE A 126 -7.88 18.69 -2.16
CA PHE A 126 -7.32 17.68 -3.04
C PHE A 126 -8.40 16.95 -3.82
N LYS A 127 -8.04 16.58 -5.04
CA LYS A 127 -8.75 15.63 -5.87
C LYS A 127 -7.92 14.35 -5.95
N LEU A 128 -8.50 13.23 -5.55
CA LEU A 128 -7.94 11.90 -5.76
C LEU A 128 -8.66 11.27 -6.94
N LEU A 129 -7.92 10.95 -8.00
CA LEU A 129 -8.43 10.23 -9.17
C LEU A 129 -7.78 8.86 -9.24
N TRP A 130 -8.57 7.81 -9.48
CA TRP A 130 -8.04 6.45 -9.57
C TRP A 130 -8.77 5.56 -10.58
N GLU A 131 -8.08 4.51 -11.03
CA GLU A 131 -8.57 3.51 -11.99
C GLU A 131 -7.92 2.15 -11.72
N VAL A 132 -8.70 1.07 -11.81
CA VAL A 132 -8.18 -0.31 -11.84
C VAL A 132 -7.91 -0.72 -13.28
N LYS A 133 -6.68 -1.14 -13.59
CA LYS A 133 -6.24 -1.48 -14.94
C LYS A 133 -5.97 -2.98 -15.08
N PHE A 134 -6.64 -3.62 -16.02
CA PHE A 134 -6.32 -4.99 -16.42
C PHE A 134 -5.59 -4.99 -17.75
N ARG A 135 -4.41 -5.61 -17.81
CA ARG A 135 -3.59 -5.61 -19.04
C ARG A 135 -4.26 -6.32 -20.21
N TYR A 136 -4.91 -7.45 -19.93
CA TYR A 136 -5.66 -8.23 -20.92
C TYR A 136 -7.12 -8.30 -20.48
N ARG A 137 -8.05 -8.12 -21.43
CA ARG A 137 -9.49 -8.14 -21.16
C ARG A 137 -10.24 -8.75 -22.34
N CYS A 138 -11.13 -9.68 -22.04
CA CYS A 138 -12.00 -10.33 -23.01
C CYS A 138 -13.44 -10.12 -22.57
N PHE A 139 -14.34 -10.00 -23.54
CA PHE A 139 -15.77 -9.83 -23.27
C PHE A 139 -16.54 -11.03 -23.85
N ALA A 140 -17.62 -11.41 -23.17
CA ALA A 140 -18.35 -12.64 -23.51
C ALA A 140 -18.94 -12.62 -24.93
N ASN A 141 -19.30 -11.44 -25.46
CA ASN A 141 -20.15 -11.29 -26.66
C ASN A 141 -19.44 -10.78 -27.92
N ASN A 142 -18.11 -10.93 -28.06
CA ASN A 142 -17.32 -10.25 -29.12
C ASN A 142 -17.50 -8.72 -29.14
N ASP A 143 -18.04 -8.17 -28.06
CA ASP A 143 -18.29 -6.76 -27.94
C ASP A 143 -16.94 -6.05 -27.82
N THR A 144 -16.69 -5.10 -28.71
CA THR A 144 -15.51 -4.27 -28.67
C THR A 144 -15.68 -3.30 -27.51
N GLU A 145 -14.93 -3.54 -26.42
CA GLU A 145 -14.86 -2.62 -25.29
C GLU A 145 -16.22 -2.20 -24.73
N SER A 146 -17.16 -3.15 -24.60
CA SER A 146 -18.44 -2.86 -23.95
C SER A 146 -18.18 -2.50 -22.50
N ARG A 147 -18.01 -1.19 -22.32
CA ARG A 147 -18.41 -0.37 -21.20
C ARG A 147 -18.88 -1.25 -20.04
N TRP A 148 -17.94 -1.63 -19.19
CA TRP A 148 -18.24 -1.45 -17.78
C TRP A 148 -18.79 -0.01 -17.72
N SER A 149 -19.95 0.20 -17.10
CA SER A 149 -20.67 1.49 -17.00
C SER A 149 -19.83 2.59 -16.28
N ASN A 150 -18.52 2.39 -16.20
CA ASN A 150 -17.67 2.12 -15.03
C ASN A 150 -16.36 1.37 -15.58
N GLY A 151 -16.10 1.49 -16.91
CA GLY A 151 -15.19 0.73 -17.81
C GLY A 151 -14.46 1.54 -18.89
N PRO A 152 -13.57 0.91 -19.68
CA PRO A 152 -12.32 1.53 -20.09
C PRO A 152 -12.39 2.25 -21.44
N GLY A 153 -12.80 3.51 -21.35
CA GLY A 153 -11.96 4.64 -21.72
C GLY A 153 -12.19 5.70 -20.65
N TYR A 154 -11.27 5.89 -19.69
CA TYR A 154 -11.35 6.94 -18.67
C TYR A 154 -12.56 6.89 -17.70
N ALA A 155 -13.04 5.72 -17.25
CA ALA A 155 -13.90 5.68 -16.06
C ALA A 155 -13.06 5.91 -14.79
N SER A 156 -12.41 7.07 -14.74
CA SER A 156 -11.66 7.54 -13.58
C SER A 156 -12.66 7.80 -12.48
N ARG A 157 -12.48 7.10 -11.38
CA ARG A 157 -13.19 7.35 -10.13
C ARG A 157 -12.49 8.50 -9.44
N GLY A 158 -13.21 9.25 -8.62
CA GLY A 158 -12.52 10.21 -7.78
C GLY A 158 -13.35 10.79 -6.68
N ILE A 159 -12.61 11.20 -5.66
CA ILE A 159 -13.15 11.86 -4.48
C ILE A 159 -12.42 13.18 -4.27
N PHE A 160 -13.04 14.03 -3.48
CA PHE A 160 -12.47 15.26 -2.98
C PHE A 160 -12.25 15.13 -1.48
N PHE A 161 -11.13 15.64 -0.98
CA PHE A 161 -10.90 15.73 0.46
C PHE A 161 -10.08 16.97 0.75
N GLN A 162 -10.10 17.42 1.99
CA GLN A 162 -9.37 18.60 2.41
C GLN A 162 -8.43 18.29 3.58
N THR A 163 -7.45 19.17 3.75
CA THR A 163 -6.67 19.28 4.98
C THR A 163 -6.82 20.68 5.55
N ALA A 164 -6.94 20.78 6.87
CA ALA A 164 -7.04 22.07 7.55
C ALA A 164 -6.59 21.98 9.00
N ASP A 165 -6.01 23.06 9.51
CA ASP A 165 -5.63 23.15 10.92
C ASP A 165 -6.85 23.02 11.83
N GLY A 166 -6.71 22.25 12.91
CA GLY A 166 -7.80 21.99 13.86
C GLY A 166 -8.88 21.02 13.37
N ALA A 167 -8.76 20.45 12.16
CA ALA A 167 -9.64 19.38 11.70
C ALA A 167 -9.40 18.05 12.45
N GLN A 168 -10.21 17.04 12.15
CA GLN A 168 -10.08 15.73 12.80
C GLN A 168 -8.82 15.00 12.33
N ARG A 169 -8.16 14.26 13.23
CA ARG A 169 -7.05 13.39 12.82
C ARG A 169 -7.55 12.27 11.90
N PRO A 170 -6.75 11.80 10.93
CA PRO A 170 -7.09 10.63 10.13
C PRO A 170 -7.42 9.39 10.98
N ASP A 171 -8.62 8.85 10.84
CA ASP A 171 -9.05 7.63 11.52
C ASP A 171 -9.28 6.50 10.50
N ILE A 172 -8.29 5.62 10.39
CA ILE A 172 -8.31 4.50 9.44
C ILE A 172 -9.28 3.40 9.88
N GLU A 173 -9.42 3.19 11.19
CA GLU A 173 -10.34 2.17 11.71
C GLU A 173 -11.78 2.60 11.46
N ALA A 174 -12.11 3.87 11.74
CA ALA A 174 -13.43 4.42 11.44
C ALA A 174 -13.71 4.41 9.94
N ALA A 175 -12.74 4.82 9.11
CA ALA A 175 -12.88 4.80 7.65
C ALA A 175 -13.17 3.39 7.11
N ALA A 176 -12.43 2.37 7.56
CA ALA A 176 -12.67 0.97 7.17
C ALA A 176 -13.99 0.41 7.73
N ASN A 177 -14.41 0.83 8.93
CA ASN A 177 -15.65 0.38 9.56
C ASN A 177 -16.91 0.99 8.94
N SER A 178 -16.83 2.27 8.55
CA SER A 178 -17.95 3.05 8.05
C SER A 178 -18.61 2.30 6.90
N CYS A 179 -17.77 1.81 5.97
CA CYS A 179 -18.20 1.23 4.71
C CYS A 179 -19.46 1.92 4.20
N GLU A 180 -19.35 3.24 3.94
CA GLU A 180 -20.43 3.95 3.28
C GLU A 180 -20.80 3.19 2.01
N GLU A 181 -22.09 3.18 1.67
CA GLU A 181 -22.61 2.39 0.54
C GLU A 181 -21.68 2.54 -0.64
N SER A 182 -21.13 1.41 -1.10
CA SER A 182 -20.13 1.35 -2.15
C SER A 182 -20.65 2.10 -3.37
N ASP A 183 -20.12 3.30 -3.57
CA ASP A 183 -20.47 4.13 -4.71
C ASP A 183 -19.43 3.98 -5.82
N GLU A 184 -19.75 4.52 -6.99
CA GLU A 184 -18.89 4.45 -8.15
C GLU A 184 -17.57 5.23 -7.96
N ASN A 185 -17.40 6.03 -6.91
CA ASN A 185 -16.17 6.77 -6.65
C ASN A 185 -15.23 6.07 -5.67
N THR A 186 -15.75 5.27 -4.73
CA THR A 186 -14.95 4.65 -3.66
C THR A 186 -14.70 3.16 -3.86
N SER A 187 -15.46 2.46 -4.70
CA SER A 187 -15.31 1.01 -4.85
C SER A 187 -15.44 0.54 -6.29
N ALA A 188 -14.72 -0.54 -6.62
CA ALA A 188 -14.75 -1.19 -7.93
C ALA A 188 -14.82 -2.70 -7.76
N ALA A 189 -15.90 -3.34 -8.22
CA ALA A 189 -16.05 -4.78 -8.19
C ALA A 189 -16.28 -5.35 -9.60
N VAL A 190 -15.72 -6.52 -9.86
CA VAL A 190 -15.90 -7.23 -11.12
C VAL A 190 -15.90 -8.74 -10.91
N ARG A 191 -16.76 -9.46 -11.64
CA ARG A 191 -16.77 -10.92 -11.68
C ARG A 191 -15.95 -11.38 -12.87
N ILE A 192 -14.98 -12.24 -12.63
CA ILE A 192 -14.26 -12.96 -13.65
C ILE A 192 -14.97 -14.29 -13.84
N ALA A 193 -15.67 -14.42 -14.96
CA ALA A 193 -16.48 -15.58 -15.27
C ALA A 193 -15.63 -16.73 -15.85
N ASP A 194 -14.62 -16.38 -16.65
CA ASP A 194 -13.80 -17.35 -17.39
C ASP A 194 -12.46 -16.71 -17.83
N PHE A 195 -11.54 -17.50 -18.41
CA PHE A 195 -10.38 -17.01 -19.13
C PHE A 195 -10.34 -17.57 -20.55
N LYS A 196 -10.29 -16.66 -21.53
CA LYS A 196 -10.05 -16.98 -22.92
C LYS A 196 -8.60 -16.71 -23.28
N LYS A 197 -8.17 -17.17 -24.46
CA LYS A 197 -6.91 -16.72 -25.05
C LYS A 197 -7.18 -15.53 -25.95
N ASN A 198 -6.36 -14.48 -25.84
CA ASN A 198 -6.41 -13.34 -26.76
C ASN A 198 -5.67 -13.67 -28.08
N SER A 199 -5.60 -12.69 -28.99
CA SER A 199 -4.88 -12.80 -30.28
C SER A 199 -3.39 -13.10 -30.17
N TYR A 200 -2.79 -12.98 -28.98
CA TYR A 200 -1.39 -13.24 -28.68
C TYR A 200 -1.19 -14.51 -27.82
N ASP A 201 -2.19 -15.40 -27.76
CA ASP A 201 -2.21 -16.62 -26.93
C ASP A 201 -2.03 -16.35 -25.42
N LYS A 202 -2.28 -15.12 -24.96
CA LYS A 202 -2.18 -14.75 -23.54
C LYS A 202 -3.52 -14.99 -22.82
N PRO A 203 -3.49 -15.43 -21.54
CA PRO A 203 -4.68 -15.52 -20.72
C PRO A 203 -5.40 -14.18 -20.62
N CYS A 204 -6.71 -14.21 -20.84
CA CYS A 204 -7.54 -13.03 -20.99
C CYS A 204 -8.84 -13.22 -20.19
N PRO A 205 -8.99 -12.57 -19.03
CA PRO A 205 -10.18 -12.70 -18.19
C PRO A 205 -11.43 -12.22 -18.93
N VAL A 206 -12.51 -13.00 -18.82
CA VAL A 206 -13.85 -12.66 -19.28
C VAL A 206 -14.60 -12.02 -18.12
N PHE A 207 -14.93 -10.75 -18.26
CA PHE A 207 -15.58 -9.98 -17.20
C PHE A 207 -17.10 -10.00 -17.32
N ASP A 208 -17.74 -10.05 -16.15
CA ASP A 208 -19.12 -9.72 -15.88
C ASP A 208 -19.14 -8.56 -14.87
N THR A 209 -19.78 -7.46 -15.25
CA THR A 209 -19.68 -6.17 -14.56
C THR A 209 -20.91 -5.86 -13.71
N ASP A 210 -21.92 -6.74 -13.70
CA ASP A 210 -23.08 -6.59 -12.83
C ASP A 210 -22.78 -7.17 -11.44
N VAL A 211 -21.84 -6.52 -10.76
CA VAL A 211 -21.38 -6.89 -9.41
C VAL A 211 -21.37 -5.66 -8.53
N LYS A 212 -21.99 -5.80 -7.37
CA LYS A 212 -21.98 -4.76 -6.34
C LYS A 212 -20.78 -4.98 -5.41
N PRO A 213 -19.97 -3.94 -5.14
CA PRO A 213 -18.90 -4.02 -4.16
C PRO A 213 -19.45 -4.29 -2.75
N LYS A 214 -18.71 -5.04 -1.94
CA LYS A 214 -19.01 -5.45 -0.57
C LYS A 214 -18.03 -4.78 0.40
N CYS A 215 -18.47 -4.55 1.63
CA CYS A 215 -17.63 -4.02 2.72
C CYS A 215 -16.55 -5.01 3.22
N ALA A 216 -15.63 -5.45 2.37
CA ALA A 216 -14.73 -6.57 2.63
C ALA A 216 -13.77 -6.32 3.80
N PHE A 217 -13.42 -5.05 4.04
CA PHE A 217 -12.46 -4.64 5.07
C PHE A 217 -13.10 -4.24 6.38
N LYS A 218 -14.44 -4.18 6.48
CA LYS A 218 -15.15 -3.76 7.70
C LYS A 218 -14.82 -4.65 8.90
N LEU A 219 -14.84 -5.97 8.72
CA LEU A 219 -14.52 -6.90 9.80
C LEU A 219 -13.04 -6.89 10.20
N ALA A 220 -12.17 -6.38 9.31
CA ALA A 220 -10.73 -6.29 9.51
C ALA A 220 -10.28 -4.85 9.86
N ALA A 221 -11.19 -3.91 10.16
CA ALA A 221 -10.88 -2.49 10.30
C ALA A 221 -9.73 -2.20 11.29
N LYS A 222 -9.68 -2.92 12.41
CA LYS A 222 -8.58 -2.82 13.39
C LYS A 222 -7.24 -3.25 12.82
N GLU A 223 -7.22 -4.34 12.07
CA GLU A 223 -6.02 -4.85 11.42
C GLU A 223 -5.55 -3.92 10.31
N VAL A 224 -6.48 -3.37 9.52
CA VAL A 224 -6.21 -2.33 8.51
C VAL A 224 -5.55 -1.11 9.17
N ALA A 225 -6.13 -0.61 10.26
CA ALA A 225 -5.59 0.53 10.98
C ALA A 225 -4.19 0.26 11.56
N ALA A 226 -3.96 -0.93 12.12
CA ALA A 226 -2.65 -1.35 12.62
C ALA A 226 -1.60 -1.43 11.49
N ASN A 227 -1.96 -2.01 10.34
CA ASN A 227 -1.09 -2.11 9.17
C ASN A 227 -0.73 -0.73 8.60
N VAL A 228 -1.70 0.17 8.51
CA VAL A 228 -1.47 1.56 8.06
C VAL A 228 -0.58 2.30 9.06
N SER A 229 -0.82 2.14 10.37
CA SER A 229 0.01 2.76 11.40
C SER A 229 1.48 2.33 11.29
N ALA A 230 1.74 1.02 11.22
CA ALA A 230 3.09 0.49 11.04
C ALA A 230 3.74 0.98 9.75
N ALA A 231 2.98 1.02 8.64
CA ALA A 231 3.47 1.50 7.36
C ALA A 231 3.81 3.01 7.36
N MET A 232 3.00 3.83 8.03
CA MET A 232 3.24 5.27 8.14
C MET A 232 4.45 5.58 9.01
N LEU A 233 4.54 4.99 10.21
CA LEU A 233 5.71 5.14 11.07
C LEU A 233 7.00 4.73 10.36
N ARG A 234 6.99 3.60 9.67
CA ARG A 234 8.13 3.13 8.86
C ARG A 234 8.52 4.13 7.77
N ARG A 235 7.55 4.70 7.03
CA ARG A 235 7.82 5.69 5.97
C ARG A 235 8.34 7.02 6.52
N MET A 236 7.79 7.47 7.64
CA MET A 236 8.25 8.67 8.37
C MET A 236 9.61 8.45 9.05
N ARG A 237 10.05 7.19 9.20
CA ARG A 237 11.24 6.76 9.95
C ARG A 237 11.14 7.08 11.44
N CYS A 238 9.94 6.92 11.98
CA CYS A 238 9.64 7.02 13.40
C CYS A 238 9.58 5.61 13.98
N GLU A 239 10.17 5.39 15.15
CA GLU A 239 10.17 4.08 15.82
C GLU A 239 8.87 3.82 16.59
N GLU A 240 8.29 4.88 17.17
CA GLU A 240 7.12 4.83 18.02
C GLU A 240 6.28 6.12 17.86
N GLY A 241 5.06 6.08 18.40
CA GLY A 241 4.13 7.22 18.45
C GLY A 241 2.87 7.02 17.61
N GLU A 242 1.95 7.96 17.75
CA GLU A 242 0.75 8.07 16.91
C GLU A 242 1.11 8.83 15.64
N TRP A 243 1.22 8.13 14.50
CA TRP A 243 1.61 8.76 13.24
C TRP A 243 0.71 9.93 12.84
N GLN A 244 -0.57 9.91 13.26
CA GLN A 244 -1.55 10.98 13.03
C GLN A 244 -1.19 12.28 13.76
N ALA A 245 -0.35 12.22 14.80
CA ALA A 245 0.06 13.39 15.58
C ALA A 245 1.42 13.95 15.12
N ILE A 246 2.12 13.26 14.21
CA ILE A 246 3.45 13.66 13.75
C ILE A 246 3.29 14.61 12.56
N THR A 247 3.69 15.86 12.72
CA THR A 247 3.61 16.91 11.67
C THR A 247 4.97 17.29 11.07
N ALA A 248 6.06 16.89 11.72
CA ALA A 248 7.43 17.18 11.31
C ALA A 248 8.26 15.88 11.21
N PRO A 249 9.34 15.86 10.39
CA PRO A 249 10.21 14.70 10.30
C PRO A 249 10.76 14.25 11.64
N CYS A 250 10.67 12.93 11.89
CA CYS A 250 11.24 12.36 13.10
C CYS A 250 12.75 12.61 13.18
N PRO A 251 13.26 13.02 14.35
CA PRO A 251 14.69 13.24 14.53
C PRO A 251 15.44 11.94 14.29
N ARG A 252 16.52 12.00 13.51
CA ARG A 252 17.42 10.85 13.38
C ARG A 252 18.05 10.61 14.74
N LYS A 253 17.96 9.38 15.26
CA LYS A 253 18.83 8.98 16.37
C LYS A 253 20.27 9.21 15.91
N GLU A 254 20.98 10.08 16.61
CA GLU A 254 22.44 10.09 16.53
C GLU A 254 22.89 8.70 16.94
N SER A 255 23.52 7.97 16.01
CA SER A 255 24.23 6.76 16.39
C SER A 255 25.26 7.20 17.43
N LYS A 256 25.05 6.86 18.70
CA LYS A 256 26.12 6.94 19.70
C LYS A 256 27.25 6.11 19.12
N GLY A 257 28.24 6.78 18.54
CA GLY A 257 29.40 6.13 17.98
C GLY A 257 30.01 5.27 19.08
N CYS A 258 30.17 3.98 18.82
CA CYS A 258 31.16 3.20 19.53
C CYS A 258 32.51 3.87 19.26
N VAL A 259 32.89 4.83 20.09
CA VAL A 259 34.28 5.20 20.29
C VAL A 259 34.88 4.00 21.02
N ALA A 260 35.32 3.01 20.23
CA ALA A 260 36.28 2.04 20.69
C ALA A 260 37.55 2.85 21.00
N GLY A 261 37.71 3.21 22.28
CA GLY A 261 38.93 3.82 22.78
C GLY A 261 40.08 2.84 22.58
N PHE A 262 40.88 3.07 21.54
CA PHE A 262 42.24 2.56 21.49
C PHE A 262 43.06 3.28 22.56
N ALA A 263 43.08 2.72 23.77
CA ALA A 263 44.09 3.04 24.77
C ALA A 263 45.28 2.10 24.57
N VAL A 264 46.24 2.54 23.75
CA VAL A 264 47.60 2.01 23.75
C VAL A 264 48.32 2.64 24.94
N GLY A 265 48.82 1.82 25.87
CA GLY A 265 49.63 2.32 26.98
C GLY A 265 50.16 1.19 27.87
N TRP A 266 51.43 0.88 27.70
CA TRP A 266 52.22 -0.10 28.45
C TRP A 266 52.37 0.26 29.95
N ALA A 267 52.37 -0.74 30.84
CA ALA A 267 53.42 -0.95 31.87
C ALA A 267 53.12 -2.15 32.81
N LEU A 268 53.99 -3.15 32.76
CA LEU A 268 54.65 -3.88 33.87
C LEU A 268 53.80 -4.54 35.01
N LEU A 269 53.66 -5.87 34.91
CA LEU A 269 54.01 -6.95 35.88
C LEU A 269 54.34 -6.58 37.35
N PRO A 270 53.95 -7.42 38.35
CA PRO A 270 54.72 -8.66 38.55
C PRO A 270 53.93 -9.94 38.88
N LEU A 271 54.60 -11.05 38.51
CA LEU A 271 54.47 -12.42 39.00
C LEU A 271 54.41 -12.51 40.53
N VAL A 272 53.54 -13.39 41.04
CA VAL A 272 53.82 -14.19 42.24
C VAL A 272 53.35 -15.63 42.00
N LEU A 273 54.30 -16.57 42.10
CA LEU A 273 54.13 -18.03 42.18
C LEU A 273 53.23 -18.40 43.38
N SER A 274 52.44 -19.47 43.38
CA SER A 274 52.95 -20.82 43.60
C SER A 274 51.87 -21.90 43.46
N ALA A 275 52.33 -23.09 43.10
CA ALA A 275 51.62 -24.36 43.00
C ALA A 275 50.92 -24.82 44.28
N VAL A 276 49.97 -25.77 44.16
CA VAL A 276 50.05 -27.14 44.71
C VAL A 276 48.81 -27.95 44.25
N ASN A 277 49.08 -29.24 43.96
CA ASN A 277 48.22 -30.32 43.45
C ASN A 277 47.19 -30.90 44.45
N PHE A 278 46.48 -31.92 43.95
CA PHE A 278 45.62 -32.97 44.56
C PHE A 278 44.12 -32.72 44.32
N LEU A 279 43.34 -33.57 43.66
CA LEU A 279 43.43 -35.00 43.31
C LEU A 279 42.65 -35.26 42.01
#